data_AF-A0A8S2XK53-F1
#
_entry.id   AF-A0A8S2XK53-F1
#
_cell.length_a   1.000
_cell.length_b   1.000
_cell.length_c   1.000
_cell.angle_alpha   90.00
_cell.angle_beta   90.00
_cell.angle_gamma   90.00
#
_symmetry.space_group_name_H-M   'P 1'
#
loop_
_entity.id
_entity.type
_entity.pdbx_description
1 polymer ?
#
loop_
_entity_poly.entity_id
_entity_poly.type
_entity_poly.pdbx_seq_one_letter_code
_entity_poly.pdbx_strand_id
1 'polypeptide(L)'
;LELINCPKKLNDKLLYKNKILPFHSQLPNIRQLLANEFSTTIPQNFRFVYRCGSSLSNFLTRSRYPHSFANIVPEPDTNSLGCYRCKNPRCTTCNYIIEQSFFISTVTNQIYNIPYSVNCDTSNLVYLITCNLCHSQYVGTTGQTLRNRFNHHLTAIRHKYWHDTTCPEHFNLEEHSIENVTIIIIETNFINEQHRLDREDYWRKVLQAKLNG
;
A
#
# COMPACT_ATOMS: atom_id res chain seq x y z
N LEU A 1 -57.96 -18.95 18.51
CA LEU A 1 -57.81 -19.92 19.59
C LEU A 1 -57.33 -21.21 18.94
N GLU A 2 -56.02 -21.45 18.88
CA GLU A 2 -55.28 -22.22 19.90
C GLU A 2 -55.84 -23.66 20.01
N LEU A 3 -55.12 -24.78 19.86
CA LEU A 3 -53.69 -25.13 19.94
C LEU A 3 -53.54 -26.53 19.34
N ILE A 4 -52.38 -26.87 18.78
CA ILE A 4 -51.73 -28.16 19.10
C ILE A 4 -50.25 -27.88 19.37
N ASN A 5 -49.87 -28.07 20.64
CA ASN A 5 -48.51 -28.05 21.16
C ASN A 5 -47.80 -29.39 20.89
N CYS A 6 -46.50 -29.35 20.61
CA CYS A 6 -45.57 -30.45 20.90
C CYS A 6 -44.16 -29.87 21.20
N PRO A 7 -43.39 -30.39 22.19
CA PRO A 7 -42.50 -29.57 22.99
C PRO A 7 -40.99 -29.64 22.64
N LYS A 8 -40.33 -28.53 22.97
CA LYS A 8 -38.96 -28.31 23.49
C LYS A 8 -37.73 -28.51 22.56
N LYS A 9 -37.06 -27.36 22.41
CA LYS A 9 -35.69 -27.07 21.94
C LYS A 9 -34.61 -28.05 22.43
N LEU A 10 -33.67 -28.38 21.53
CA LEU A 10 -32.24 -28.36 21.83
C LEU A 10 -31.50 -27.72 20.64
N ASN A 11 -30.77 -26.64 20.92
CA ASN A 11 -29.81 -26.03 20.02
C ASN A 11 -28.63 -26.98 19.84
N ASP A 12 -28.16 -27.21 18.62
CA ASP A 12 -26.75 -27.49 18.40
C ASP A 12 -26.23 -26.89 17.10
N LYS A 13 -25.27 -25.97 17.30
CA LYS A 13 -24.38 -25.41 16.29
C LYS A 13 -23.57 -26.56 15.68
N LEU A 14 -23.94 -27.04 14.49
CA LEU A 14 -22.99 -27.81 13.68
C LEU A 14 -22.02 -26.82 13.03
N LEU A 15 -20.88 -26.64 13.72
CA LEU A 15 -19.64 -26.12 13.18
C LEU A 15 -19.36 -26.77 11.83
N TYR A 16 -19.40 -25.99 10.76
CA TYR A 16 -18.64 -26.33 9.55
C TYR A 16 -17.16 -26.27 9.91
N LYS A 17 -16.60 -27.41 10.32
CA LYS A 17 -15.16 -27.57 10.53
C LYS A 17 -14.46 -27.39 9.19
N ASN A 18 -13.68 -26.32 9.05
CA ASN A 18 -12.69 -26.19 7.98
C ASN A 18 -11.75 -27.41 8.07
N LYS A 19 -11.85 -28.37 7.14
CA LYS A 19 -10.86 -29.44 7.01
C LYS A 19 -9.60 -28.82 6.41
N ILE A 20 -8.58 -28.64 7.24
CA ILE A 20 -7.23 -28.26 6.79
C ILE A 20 -6.50 -29.56 6.44
N LEU A 21 -6.20 -29.76 5.17
CA LEU A 21 -5.38 -30.89 4.71
C LEU A 21 -3.90 -30.52 4.80
N PRO A 22 -3.05 -31.30 5.50
CA PRO A 22 -1.61 -31.10 5.47
C PRO A 22 -1.04 -31.50 4.09
N PHE A 23 -0.05 -30.75 3.62
CA PHE A 23 0.61 -30.97 2.33
C PHE A 23 1.41 -32.28 2.36
N HIS A 24 1.15 -33.19 1.41
CA HIS A 24 1.91 -34.43 1.19
C HIS A 24 2.38 -34.49 -0.27
N SER A 25 3.65 -34.87 -0.49
CA SER A 25 4.35 -34.79 -1.78
C SER A 25 3.82 -35.72 -2.88
N GLN A 26 2.84 -36.58 -2.56
CA GLN A 26 2.22 -37.51 -3.52
C GLN A 26 0.73 -37.28 -3.73
N LEU A 27 0.18 -36.12 -3.35
CA LEU A 27 -1.22 -35.81 -3.68
C LEU A 27 -1.35 -35.50 -5.19
N PRO A 28 -2.34 -36.09 -5.88
CA PRO A 28 -2.61 -35.76 -7.28
C PRO A 28 -3.04 -34.29 -7.41
N ASN A 29 -2.89 -33.74 -8.63
CA ASN A 29 -3.20 -32.35 -8.94
C ASN A 29 -4.62 -32.00 -8.47
N ILE A 30 -4.76 -30.89 -7.73
CA ILE A 30 -6.03 -30.45 -7.11
C ILE A 30 -7.16 -30.32 -8.14
N ARG A 31 -6.86 -30.05 -9.42
CA ARG A 31 -7.87 -30.07 -10.50
C ARG A 31 -8.50 -31.45 -10.72
N GLN A 32 -7.76 -32.54 -10.54
CA GLN A 32 -8.28 -33.91 -10.67
C GLN A 32 -9.13 -34.34 -9.47
N LEU A 33 -8.85 -33.81 -8.28
CA LEU A 33 -9.67 -34.07 -7.08
C LEU A 33 -11.05 -33.39 -7.16
N LEU A 34 -11.13 -32.21 -7.77
CA LEU A 34 -12.39 -31.46 -7.91
C LEU A 34 -13.36 -32.07 -8.93
N ALA A 35 -12.85 -32.83 -9.91
CA ALA A 35 -13.67 -33.46 -10.95
C ALA A 35 -14.47 -34.67 -10.43
N ASN A 36 -13.97 -35.36 -9.39
CA ASN A 36 -14.54 -36.63 -8.94
C ASN A 36 -15.51 -36.52 -7.74
N GLU A 37 -15.49 -35.44 -6.95
CA GLU A 37 -16.34 -35.36 -5.73
C GLU A 37 -17.33 -34.19 -5.68
N PHE A 38 -17.32 -33.24 -6.62
CA PHE A 38 -18.25 -32.09 -6.59
C PHE A 38 -18.85 -31.79 -7.97
N SER A 39 -19.74 -32.68 -8.43
CA SER A 39 -20.69 -32.33 -9.50
C SER A 39 -21.87 -31.54 -8.93
N THR A 40 -21.63 -30.34 -8.41
CA THR A 40 -22.65 -29.29 -8.22
C THR A 40 -21.99 -27.97 -7.80
N THR A 41 -22.12 -26.96 -8.68
CA THR A 41 -21.98 -25.50 -8.48
C THR A 41 -21.15 -25.01 -7.29
N ILE A 42 -19.90 -24.60 -7.57
CA ILE A 42 -19.08 -23.80 -6.66
C ILE A 42 -19.65 -22.37 -6.62
N PRO A 43 -20.07 -21.82 -5.47
CA PRO A 43 -20.56 -20.45 -5.37
C PRO A 43 -19.43 -19.44 -5.65
N GLN A 44 -19.77 -18.30 -6.26
CA GLN A 44 -18.83 -17.31 -6.82
C GLN A 44 -17.81 -16.71 -5.82
N ASN A 45 -17.93 -16.95 -4.52
CA ASN A 45 -17.09 -16.39 -3.46
C ASN A 45 -16.34 -17.43 -2.61
N PHE A 46 -15.97 -18.58 -3.19
CA PHE A 46 -15.12 -19.56 -2.51
C PHE A 46 -13.62 -19.29 -2.82
N ARG A 47 -12.82 -19.04 -1.78
CA ARG A 47 -11.35 -18.81 -1.89
C ARG A 47 -10.58 -20.00 -1.30
N PHE A 48 -9.69 -20.57 -2.11
CA PHE A 48 -8.68 -21.53 -1.63
C PHE A 48 -7.46 -20.76 -1.10
N VAL A 49 -7.03 -21.07 0.11
CA VAL A 49 -5.79 -20.53 0.69
C VAL A 49 -4.89 -21.69 1.07
N TYR A 50 -3.66 -21.70 0.55
CA TYR A 50 -2.64 -22.64 0.99
C TYR A 50 -1.95 -22.09 2.24
N ARG A 51 -1.82 -22.93 3.26
CA ARG A 51 -0.98 -22.63 4.42
C ARG A 51 0.36 -23.33 4.22
N CYS A 52 1.41 -22.56 3.92
CA CYS A 52 2.77 -23.09 3.91
C CYS A 52 3.30 -23.09 5.34
N GLY A 53 3.50 -24.28 5.93
CA GLY A 53 4.14 -24.39 7.23
C GLY A 53 5.58 -23.91 7.15
N SER A 54 6.01 -23.10 8.11
CA SER A 54 7.40 -22.64 8.20
C SER A 54 8.34 -23.83 8.34
N SER A 55 9.17 -24.08 7.32
CA SER A 55 10.27 -25.04 7.42
C SER A 55 11.43 -24.41 8.19
N LEU A 56 12.32 -25.24 8.77
CA LEU A 56 13.52 -24.80 9.48
C LEU A 56 14.44 -23.90 8.60
N SER A 57 14.28 -23.95 7.29
CA SER A 57 14.93 -23.07 6.30
C SER A 57 14.48 -21.60 6.38
N ASN A 58 13.31 -21.30 6.95
CA ASN A 58 12.82 -19.92 7.11
C ASN A 58 13.41 -19.23 8.36
N PHE A 59 14.03 -20.00 9.26
CA PHE A 59 14.65 -19.49 10.49
C PHE A 59 16.18 -19.35 10.41
N LEU A 60 16.81 -20.03 9.46
CA LEU A 60 18.23 -19.83 9.16
C LEU A 60 18.36 -18.72 8.12
N THR A 61 18.43 -17.47 8.58
CA THR A 61 18.88 -16.32 7.79
C THR A 61 20.15 -16.68 7.05
N ARG A 62 20.04 -16.78 5.72
CA ARG A 62 21.15 -17.01 4.81
C ARG A 62 22.16 -15.87 4.98
N SER A 63 23.30 -16.12 5.61
CA SER A 63 24.42 -15.18 5.60
C SER A 63 24.95 -15.10 4.17
N ARG A 64 24.50 -14.11 3.40
CA ARG A 64 25.13 -13.76 2.13
C ARG A 64 26.09 -12.63 2.38
N TYR A 65 27.34 -12.99 2.66
CA TYR A 65 28.48 -12.14 2.30
C TYR A 65 28.54 -12.09 0.77
N PRO A 66 28.36 -10.93 0.13
CA PRO A 66 28.77 -10.76 -1.25
C PRO A 66 30.29 -10.56 -1.24
N HIS A 67 31.01 -11.53 -1.77
CA HIS A 67 32.37 -11.32 -2.25
C HIS A 67 32.33 -10.17 -3.28
N SER A 68 33.18 -9.19 -3.00
CA SER A 68 33.44 -7.95 -3.72
C SER A 68 33.66 -8.12 -5.23
N PHE A 69 32.93 -7.35 -6.04
CA PHE A 69 33.42 -6.79 -7.31
C PHE A 69 32.79 -5.40 -7.59
N ALA A 70 33.65 -4.39 -7.50
CA ALA A 70 33.74 -3.16 -8.28
C ALA A 70 32.64 -2.05 -8.20
N ASN A 71 33.17 -0.85 -7.88
CA ASN A 71 32.62 0.52 -7.96
C ASN A 71 31.75 1.00 -6.79
N ILE A 72 32.43 1.28 -5.67
CA ILE A 72 31.88 2.06 -4.56
C ILE A 72 31.85 3.54 -4.99
N VAL A 73 30.69 4.00 -5.46
CA VAL A 73 30.24 5.37 -5.15
C VAL A 73 30.04 5.40 -3.63
N PRO A 74 30.47 6.45 -2.90
CA PRO A 74 30.21 6.51 -1.46
C PRO A 74 28.70 6.41 -1.20
N GLU A 75 28.25 5.25 -0.73
CA GLU A 75 26.87 5.00 -0.31
C GLU A 75 26.52 6.01 0.81
N PRO A 76 25.50 6.86 0.64
CA PRO A 76 25.12 7.84 1.65
C PRO A 76 24.44 7.14 2.83
N ASP A 77 25.06 7.17 4.01
CA ASP A 77 24.54 6.75 5.33
C ASP A 77 23.20 5.99 5.33
N THR A 78 23.27 4.70 4.99
CA THR A 78 22.14 3.81 4.70
C THR A 78 21.38 3.30 5.94
N ASN A 79 21.51 3.96 7.09
CA ASN A 79 20.96 3.45 8.36
C ASN A 79 19.77 4.25 8.90
N SER A 80 19.26 5.23 8.16
CA SER A 80 18.08 6.02 8.57
C SER A 80 16.88 5.67 7.69
N LEU A 81 15.83 5.11 8.32
CA LEU A 81 14.54 4.84 7.68
C LEU A 81 13.72 6.12 7.66
N GLY A 82 13.14 6.45 6.52
CA GLY A 82 12.31 7.60 6.31
C GLY A 82 12.32 8.10 4.87
N CYS A 83 11.62 9.21 4.66
CA CYS A 83 11.65 9.97 3.42
C CYS A 83 12.57 11.17 3.57
N TYR A 84 13.56 11.29 2.69
CA TYR A 84 14.60 12.32 2.76
C TYR A 84 14.79 13.04 1.41
N ARG A 85 15.46 14.18 1.43
CA ARG A 85 15.81 14.91 0.20
C ARG A 85 16.93 14.16 -0.52
N CYS A 86 16.89 14.12 -1.85
CA CYS A 86 17.84 13.34 -2.67
C CYS A 86 19.24 13.96 -2.82
N LYS A 87 19.60 14.97 -1.99
CA LYS A 87 20.87 15.72 -1.99
C LYS A 87 21.24 16.42 -3.32
N ASN A 88 20.45 16.30 -4.38
CA ASN A 88 20.65 17.04 -5.62
C ASN A 88 20.21 18.51 -5.44
N PRO A 89 21.12 19.50 -5.58
CA PRO A 89 20.80 20.91 -5.35
C PRO A 89 19.82 21.49 -6.37
N ARG A 90 19.65 20.85 -7.53
CA ARG A 90 18.72 21.28 -8.59
C ARG A 90 17.34 20.62 -8.50
N CYS A 91 17.12 19.72 -7.53
CA CYS A 91 15.85 19.02 -7.39
C CYS A 91 14.79 19.93 -6.76
N THR A 92 13.85 20.42 -7.57
CA THR A 92 12.73 21.26 -7.13
C THR A 92 11.79 20.53 -6.17
N THR A 93 11.60 19.22 -6.35
CA THR A 93 10.76 18.37 -5.47
C THR A 93 11.26 18.37 -4.03
N CYS A 94 12.57 18.48 -3.81
CA CYS A 94 13.16 18.54 -2.46
C CYS A 94 12.65 19.72 -1.63
N ASN A 95 12.11 20.77 -2.24
CA ASN A 95 11.57 21.93 -1.51
C ASN A 95 10.24 21.63 -0.83
N TYR A 96 9.57 20.55 -1.24
CA TYR A 96 8.25 20.14 -0.76
C TYR A 96 8.30 18.86 0.09
N ILE A 97 9.46 18.22 0.17
CA ILE A 97 9.68 17.05 1.02
C ILE A 97 9.89 17.49 2.45
N ILE A 98 9.13 16.86 3.36
CA ILE A 98 9.39 16.89 4.79
C ILE A 98 10.26 15.68 5.12
N GLU A 99 11.45 15.91 5.68
CA GLU A 99 12.36 14.83 6.07
C GLU A 99 11.92 14.16 7.37
N GLN A 100 11.25 13.01 7.27
CA GLN A 100 10.66 12.31 8.41
C GLN A 100 10.67 10.79 8.22
N SER A 101 10.72 10.08 9.34
CA SER A 101 10.63 8.61 9.42
C SER A 101 9.20 8.09 9.61
N PHE A 102 8.22 8.99 9.62
CA PHE A 102 6.80 8.70 9.81
C PHE A 102 5.94 9.72 9.08
N PHE A 103 4.65 9.44 8.99
CA PHE A 103 3.62 10.37 8.56
C PHE A 103 2.39 10.27 9.47
N ILE A 104 1.55 11.29 9.45
CA ILE A 104 0.36 11.38 10.30
C ILE A 104 -0.88 11.52 9.42
N SER A 105 -1.93 10.77 9.73
CA SER A 105 -3.27 11.04 9.17
C SER A 105 -3.84 12.28 9.84
N THR A 106 -4.18 13.30 9.07
CA THR A 106 -4.79 14.53 9.63
C THR A 106 -6.23 14.32 10.11
N VAL A 107 -6.90 13.26 9.63
CA VAL A 107 -8.26 12.90 10.02
C VAL A 107 -8.27 12.06 11.29
N THR A 108 -7.45 11.00 11.33
CA THR A 108 -7.46 10.05 12.46
C THR A 108 -6.43 10.35 13.54
N ASN A 109 -5.50 11.27 13.28
CA ASN A 109 -4.32 11.58 14.10
C ASN A 109 -3.41 10.37 14.39
N GLN A 110 -3.55 9.30 13.61
CA GLN A 110 -2.69 8.12 13.74
C GLN A 110 -1.35 8.35 13.04
N ILE A 111 -0.29 7.84 13.67
CA ILE A 111 1.09 7.93 13.21
C ILE A 111 1.50 6.60 12.58
N TYR A 112 2.12 6.67 11.41
CA TYR A 112 2.58 5.53 10.64
C TYR A 112 4.06 5.68 10.32
N ASN A 113 4.86 4.69 10.68
CA ASN A 113 6.30 4.68 10.38
C ASN A 113 6.54 4.34 8.91
N ILE A 114 7.60 4.89 8.34
CA ILE A 114 8.08 4.63 6.98
C ILE A 114 9.26 3.66 7.09
N PRO A 115 9.06 2.34 6.88
CA PRO A 115 10.12 1.33 7.05
C PRO A 115 11.04 1.25 5.81
N TYR A 116 11.28 2.37 5.14
CA TYR A 116 12.05 2.45 3.90
C TYR A 116 12.97 3.66 3.97
N SER A 117 14.15 3.58 3.34
CA SER A 117 14.98 4.76 3.06
C SER A 117 14.69 5.23 1.64
N VAL A 118 13.91 6.30 1.51
CA VAL A 118 13.37 6.78 0.22
C VAL A 118 13.62 8.27 0.01
N ASN A 119 13.62 8.71 -1.25
CA ASN A 119 13.85 10.10 -1.62
C ASN A 119 13.17 10.44 -2.96
N CYS A 120 13.41 11.65 -3.48
CA CYS A 120 12.83 12.14 -4.74
C CYS A 120 13.05 11.21 -5.96
N ASP A 121 14.11 10.41 -5.95
CA ASP A 121 14.50 9.54 -7.06
C ASP A 121 13.94 8.11 -6.91
N THR A 122 13.29 7.80 -5.79
CA THR A 122 12.54 6.56 -5.62
C THR A 122 11.40 6.50 -6.64
N SER A 123 11.20 5.32 -7.24
CA SER A 123 10.11 5.01 -8.17
C SER A 123 9.23 3.89 -7.62
N ASN A 124 8.15 3.55 -8.33
CA ASN A 124 7.24 2.46 -7.96
C ASN A 124 6.77 2.59 -6.49
N LEU A 125 6.04 3.67 -6.22
CA LEU A 125 5.76 4.13 -4.86
C LEU A 125 4.31 4.61 -4.69
N VAL A 126 3.89 4.71 -3.43
CA VAL A 126 2.70 5.43 -2.98
C VAL A 126 3.18 6.63 -2.16
N TYR A 127 2.62 7.80 -2.44
CA TYR A 127 2.95 9.06 -1.78
C TYR A 127 1.71 9.70 -1.17
N LEU A 128 1.94 10.56 -0.19
CA LEU A 128 0.93 11.35 0.51
C LEU A 128 1.24 12.83 0.28
N ILE A 129 0.28 13.56 -0.27
CA ILE A 129 0.29 15.02 -0.34
C ILE A 129 -0.56 15.54 0.81
N THR A 130 -0.06 16.54 1.55
CA THR A 130 -0.81 17.24 2.58
C THR A 130 -0.87 18.73 2.26
N CYS A 131 -2.07 19.31 2.34
CA CYS A 131 -2.25 20.75 2.31
C CYS A 131 -1.97 21.33 3.70
N ASN A 132 -1.00 22.23 3.82
CA ASN A 132 -0.64 22.85 5.09
C ASN A 132 -1.66 23.89 5.55
N LEU A 133 -2.55 24.37 4.67
CA LEU A 133 -3.57 25.37 4.99
C LEU A 133 -4.80 24.75 5.63
N CYS A 134 -5.38 23.72 5.00
CA CYS A 134 -6.64 23.09 5.44
C CYS A 134 -6.45 21.66 5.96
N HIS A 135 -5.22 21.15 6.00
CA HIS A 135 -4.86 19.81 6.45
C HIS A 135 -5.51 18.65 5.67
N SER A 136 -6.10 18.93 4.51
CA SER A 136 -6.62 17.89 3.63
C SER A 136 -5.48 17.07 3.04
N GLN A 137 -5.72 15.76 2.86
CA GLN A 137 -4.71 14.80 2.43
C GLN A 137 -5.11 14.08 1.15
N TYR A 138 -4.13 13.78 0.30
CA TYR A 138 -4.28 13.00 -0.93
C TYR A 138 -3.26 11.89 -1.01
N VAL A 139 -3.74 10.68 -1.25
CA VAL A 139 -2.91 9.52 -1.55
C VAL A 139 -2.86 9.36 -3.05
N GLY A 140 -1.65 9.25 -3.60
CA GLY A 140 -1.44 8.98 -5.01
C GLY A 140 -0.39 7.91 -5.22
N THR A 141 -0.43 7.27 -6.38
CA THR A 141 0.61 6.34 -6.81
C THR A 141 1.34 6.75 -8.08
N THR A 142 2.54 6.20 -8.28
CA THR A 142 3.26 6.28 -9.56
C THR A 142 4.23 5.11 -9.76
N GLY A 143 4.37 4.67 -11.01
CA GLY A 143 5.47 3.80 -11.44
C GLY A 143 6.76 4.57 -11.78
N GLN A 144 6.66 5.89 -12.01
CA GLN A 144 7.80 6.77 -12.29
C GLN A 144 8.48 7.21 -10.97
N THR A 145 9.54 8.01 -11.05
CA THR A 145 10.13 8.63 -9.85
C THR A 145 9.18 9.64 -9.21
N LEU A 146 9.29 9.85 -7.89
CA LEU A 146 8.54 10.90 -7.19
C LEU A 146 8.77 12.26 -7.85
N ARG A 147 10.02 12.57 -8.19
CA ARG A 147 10.40 13.82 -8.85
C ARG A 147 9.57 14.07 -10.11
N ASN A 148 9.47 13.08 -10.99
CA ASN A 148 8.74 13.24 -12.25
C ASN A 148 7.24 13.39 -12.02
N ARG A 149 6.66 12.54 -11.16
CA ARG A 149 5.22 12.60 -10.84
C ARG A 149 4.86 13.93 -10.19
N PHE A 150 5.66 14.40 -9.24
CA PHE A 150 5.37 15.63 -8.53
C PHE A 150 5.54 16.86 -9.42
N ASN A 151 6.57 16.90 -10.27
CA ASN A 151 6.70 17.97 -11.26
C ASN A 151 5.48 18.06 -12.20
N HIS A 152 4.87 16.93 -12.56
CA HIS A 152 3.62 16.93 -13.32
C HIS A 152 2.49 17.61 -12.53
N HIS A 153 2.32 17.30 -11.24
CA HIS A 153 1.36 18.01 -10.36
C HIS A 153 1.66 19.50 -10.28
N LEU A 154 2.92 19.90 -10.10
CA LEU A 154 3.30 21.31 -10.02
C LEU A 154 2.97 22.07 -11.30
N THR A 155 3.24 21.48 -12.46
CA THR A 155 2.89 22.07 -13.77
C THR A 155 1.37 22.18 -13.92
N ALA A 156 0.62 21.14 -13.55
CA ALA A 156 -0.84 21.16 -13.61
C ALA A 156 -1.46 22.25 -12.72
N ILE A 157 -0.94 22.42 -11.50
CA ILE A 157 -1.33 23.52 -10.59
C ILE A 157 -1.02 24.89 -11.24
N ARG A 158 0.24 25.12 -11.66
CA ARG A 158 0.68 26.41 -12.21
C ARG A 158 -0.11 26.86 -13.44
N HIS A 159 -0.43 25.92 -14.32
CA HIS A 159 -1.13 26.22 -15.56
C HIS A 159 -2.65 26.02 -15.48
N LYS A 160 -3.18 25.70 -14.28
CA LYS A 160 -4.60 25.42 -14.05
C LYS A 160 -5.18 24.38 -15.02
N TYR A 161 -4.39 23.34 -15.30
CA TYR A 161 -4.83 22.20 -16.10
C TYR A 161 -5.41 21.11 -15.20
N TRP A 162 -6.66 20.74 -15.47
CA TRP A 162 -7.42 19.73 -14.71
C TRP A 162 -7.41 18.41 -15.48
N HIS A 163 -6.26 17.76 -15.60
CA HIS A 163 -6.24 16.39 -16.11
C HIS A 163 -6.55 15.44 -14.96
N ASP A 164 -7.82 15.03 -14.84
CA ASP A 164 -8.35 13.90 -14.03
C ASP A 164 -7.75 13.73 -12.62
N THR A 165 -7.34 14.82 -11.96
CA THR A 165 -6.66 14.74 -10.66
C THR A 165 -7.18 15.77 -9.69
N THR A 166 -7.65 15.27 -8.55
CA THR A 166 -8.17 16.07 -7.42
C THR A 166 -7.10 16.95 -6.76
N CYS A 167 -5.81 16.70 -7.03
CA CYS A 167 -4.70 17.46 -6.47
C CYS A 167 -4.62 18.88 -7.07
N PRO A 168 -4.48 19.06 -8.40
CA PRO A 168 -4.59 20.38 -9.02
C PRO A 168 -5.87 21.13 -8.65
N GLU A 169 -7.03 20.44 -8.66
CA GLU A 169 -8.36 20.97 -8.25
C GLU A 169 -8.28 21.72 -6.93
N HIS A 170 -7.80 21.05 -5.89
CA HIS A 170 -7.68 21.63 -4.56
C HIS A 170 -6.75 22.85 -4.48
N PHE A 171 -5.55 22.78 -5.06
CA PHE A 171 -4.53 23.82 -4.90
C PHE A 171 -4.73 25.05 -5.79
N ASN A 172 -5.76 25.04 -6.63
CA ASN A 172 -6.18 26.17 -7.45
C ASN A 172 -7.45 26.86 -6.91
N LEU A 173 -8.01 26.40 -5.79
CA LEU A 173 -9.07 27.08 -5.05
C LEU A 173 -8.58 28.41 -4.45
N GLU A 174 -9.50 29.28 -4.05
CA GLU A 174 -9.16 30.52 -3.34
C GLU A 174 -8.36 30.21 -2.06
N GLU A 175 -7.38 31.07 -1.75
CA GLU A 175 -6.43 30.94 -0.64
C GLU A 175 -5.46 29.74 -0.72
N HIS A 176 -5.64 28.81 -1.66
CA HIS A 176 -4.75 27.66 -1.83
C HIS A 176 -3.73 27.92 -2.92
N SER A 177 -2.50 27.44 -2.71
CA SER A 177 -1.43 27.54 -3.69
C SER A 177 -0.43 26.40 -3.56
N ILE A 178 0.52 26.38 -4.49
CA ILE A 178 1.67 25.47 -4.47
C ILE A 178 2.49 25.58 -3.17
N GLU A 179 2.48 26.73 -2.50
CA GLU A 179 3.23 26.96 -1.25
C GLU A 179 2.66 26.17 -0.07
N ASN A 180 1.39 25.77 -0.17
CA ASN A 180 0.71 25.00 0.86
C ASN A 180 0.90 23.49 0.67
N VAL A 181 1.67 23.05 -0.33
CA VAL A 181 1.84 21.63 -0.66
C VAL A 181 3.02 21.04 0.11
N THR A 182 2.81 19.90 0.77
CA THR A 182 3.90 19.03 1.22
C THR A 182 3.72 17.61 0.68
N ILE A 183 4.81 16.91 0.45
CA ILE A 183 4.79 15.54 -0.09
C ILE A 183 5.73 14.63 0.68
N ILE A 184 5.28 13.41 0.95
CA ILE A 184 6.08 12.35 1.57
C ILE A 184 5.80 11.01 0.89
N ILE A 185 6.84 10.19 0.72
CA ILE A 185 6.68 8.80 0.26
C ILE A 185 6.31 7.95 1.46
N ILE A 186 5.21 7.19 1.34
CA ILE A 186 4.69 6.37 2.45
C ILE A 186 4.95 4.87 2.25
N GLU A 187 5.08 4.41 0.99
CA GLU A 187 5.35 3.00 0.69
C GLU A 187 5.99 2.83 -0.70
N THR A 188 6.84 1.81 -0.87
CA THR A 188 7.53 1.49 -2.15
C THR A 188 7.85 -0.01 -2.25
N ASN A 189 8.58 -0.43 -3.28
CA ASN A 189 9.00 -1.81 -3.57
C ASN A 189 7.85 -2.77 -3.91
N PHE A 190 6.88 -2.32 -4.71
CA PHE A 190 5.76 -3.17 -5.14
C PHE A 190 6.15 -4.17 -6.23
N ILE A 191 5.63 -5.40 -6.12
CA ILE A 191 5.85 -6.48 -7.09
C ILE A 191 5.35 -6.12 -8.50
N ASN A 192 4.19 -5.46 -8.59
CA ASN A 192 3.57 -5.05 -9.84
C ASN A 192 2.64 -3.85 -9.63
N GLU A 193 2.10 -3.32 -10.72
CA GLU A 193 1.18 -2.18 -10.71
C GLU A 193 -0.11 -2.46 -9.93
N GLN A 194 -0.72 -3.65 -10.09
CA GLN A 194 -1.94 -3.97 -9.37
C GLN A 194 -1.73 -3.95 -7.85
N HIS A 195 -0.65 -4.55 -7.37
CA HIS A 195 -0.29 -4.50 -5.95
C HIS A 195 -0.13 -3.05 -5.48
N ARG A 196 0.49 -2.20 -6.28
CA ARG A 196 0.65 -0.77 -5.95
C ARG A 196 -0.69 -0.02 -5.88
N LEU A 197 -1.61 -0.28 -6.82
CA LEU A 197 -2.96 0.29 -6.83
C LEU A 197 -3.79 -0.18 -5.63
N ASP A 198 -3.71 -1.47 -5.28
CA ASP A 198 -4.37 -2.01 -4.09
C ASP A 198 -3.89 -1.31 -2.79
N ARG A 199 -2.61 -0.94 -2.76
CA ARG A 199 -1.99 -0.23 -1.62
C ARG A 199 -2.36 1.26 -1.60
N GLU A 200 -2.49 1.92 -2.74
CA GLU A 200 -3.10 3.26 -2.83
C GLU A 200 -4.52 3.28 -2.27
N ASP A 201 -5.35 2.31 -2.67
CA ASP A 201 -6.71 2.13 -2.19
C ASP A 201 -6.80 1.85 -0.70
N TYR A 202 -5.87 1.03 -0.18
CA TYR A 202 -5.73 0.78 1.25
C TYR A 202 -5.44 2.08 2.01
N TRP A 203 -4.42 2.83 1.61
CA TRP A 203 -4.03 4.05 2.30
C TRP A 203 -5.08 5.16 2.22
N ARG A 204 -5.75 5.30 1.07
CA ARG A 204 -6.87 6.23 0.91
C ARG A 204 -7.99 5.96 1.93
N LYS A 205 -8.32 4.69 2.16
CA LYS A 205 -9.33 4.27 3.14
C LYS A 205 -8.85 4.44 4.57
N VAL A 206 -7.62 4.00 4.87
CA VAL A 206 -7.05 4.05 6.22
C VAL A 206 -6.85 5.48 6.72
N LEU A 207 -6.34 6.36 5.86
CA LEU A 207 -6.08 7.75 6.20
C LEU A 207 -7.34 8.62 6.09
N GLN A 208 -8.42 8.08 5.49
CA GLN A 208 -9.61 8.84 5.09
C GLN A 208 -9.24 10.05 4.23
N ALA A 209 -8.22 9.86 3.38
CA ALA A 209 -7.63 10.93 2.59
C ALA A 209 -8.61 11.39 1.50
N LYS A 210 -8.98 12.66 1.58
CA LYS A 210 -9.81 13.33 0.59
C LYS A 210 -9.32 14.77 0.48
N LEU A 211 -8.91 15.17 -0.72
CA LEU A 211 -8.83 16.58 -1.07
C LEU A 211 -10.23 17.08 -1.41
N ASN A 212 -10.56 18.26 -0.92
CA ASN A 212 -11.78 18.95 -1.29
C ASN A 212 -11.46 19.80 -2.53
N GLY A 213 -12.02 19.43 -3.67
CA GLY A 213 -12.01 20.22 -4.91
C GLY A 213 -13.37 20.85 -5.15
#